data_AF-A0AAU9UGQ5-F1
#
_entry.id   AF-A0AAU9UGQ5-F1
#
_cell.length_a   1.000
_cell.length_b   1.000
_cell.length_c   1.000
_cell.angle_alpha   90.00
_cell.angle_beta   90.00
_cell.angle_gamma   90.00
#
_symmetry.space_group_name_H-M   'P 1'
#
loop_
_entity.id
_entity.type
_entity.pdbx_description
1 polymer ?
#
loop_
_entity_poly.entity_id
_entity_poly.type
_entity_poly.pdbx_seq_one_letter_code
_entity_poly.pdbx_strand_id
1 'polypeptide(L)'
;MFYSQPPYADLIFSDAAVRLKPLPHSERSAEIVAGKALIRAARIVSCDAPQASYYVASDPDFLSTAYRNVVVSHIISIALLLVAFLR
;
A
#
# COMPACT_ATOMS: atom_id res chain seq x y z
N MET A 1 -2.72 -5.89 36.07
CA MET A 1 -2.57 -4.64 35.30
C MET A 1 -3.39 -4.70 34.02
N PHE A 2 -3.26 -5.77 33.22
CA PHE A 2 -4.04 -6.02 31.99
C PHE A 2 -5.31 -6.84 32.26
N TYR A 3 -6.00 -6.62 33.38
CA TYR A 3 -7.22 -7.37 33.65
C TYR A 3 -8.27 -6.44 34.21
N SER A 4 -9.41 -6.41 33.54
CA SER A 4 -10.60 -5.66 33.89
C SER A 4 -11.58 -6.56 34.65
N GLN A 5 -12.12 -6.06 35.76
CA GLN A 5 -13.16 -6.78 36.48
C GLN A 5 -14.48 -6.71 35.69
N PRO A 6 -15.23 -7.82 35.56
CA PRO A 6 -16.57 -7.79 34.99
C PRO A 6 -17.47 -6.79 35.73
N PRO A 7 -18.31 -6.00 35.01
CA PRO A 7 -18.66 -6.13 33.58
C PRO A 7 -17.76 -5.33 32.61
N TYR A 8 -16.64 -4.78 33.07
CA TYR A 8 -15.77 -3.93 32.27
C TYR A 8 -14.77 -4.73 31.44
N ALA A 9 -14.31 -4.15 30.34
CA ALA A 9 -13.31 -4.73 29.44
C ALA A 9 -12.31 -3.67 28.97
N ASP A 10 -11.07 -4.09 28.76
CA ASP A 10 -9.97 -3.29 28.22
C ASP A 10 -9.74 -1.94 28.96
N LEU A 11 -9.85 -1.96 30.30
CA LEU A 11 -9.63 -0.78 31.13
C LEU A 11 -8.14 -0.39 31.15
N ILE A 12 -7.84 0.82 30.66
CA ILE A 12 -6.50 1.42 30.54
C ILE A 12 -5.60 0.69 29.51
N PHE A 13 -5.51 -0.63 29.60
CA PHE A 13 -4.84 -1.50 28.65
C PHE A 13 -5.77 -2.63 28.25
N SER A 14 -5.52 -3.22 27.07
CA SER A 14 -6.31 -4.38 26.66
C SER A 14 -6.12 -5.56 27.60
N ASP A 15 -7.19 -6.29 27.87
CA ASP A 15 -7.16 -7.48 28.72
C ASP A 15 -6.36 -8.63 28.09
N ALA A 16 -6.16 -8.58 26.77
CA ALA A 16 -5.31 -9.51 26.03
C ALA A 16 -3.82 -9.16 26.10
N ALA A 17 -3.45 -7.99 26.64
CA ALA A 17 -2.05 -7.58 26.72
C ALA A 17 -1.30 -8.34 27.83
N VAL A 18 -0.05 -8.69 27.55
CA VAL A 18 0.80 -9.43 28.50
C VAL A 18 1.94 -8.56 29.04
N ARG A 19 2.41 -7.59 28.25
CA ARG A 19 3.50 -6.68 28.62
C ARG A 19 3.51 -5.42 27.75
N LEU A 20 4.14 -4.37 28.24
CA LEU A 20 4.46 -3.17 27.47
C LEU A 20 5.88 -3.27 26.90
N LYS A 21 6.08 -2.85 25.66
CA LYS A 21 7.39 -2.73 25.03
C LYS A 21 7.80 -1.25 24.98
N PRO A 22 8.90 -0.85 25.64
CA PRO A 22 9.40 0.52 25.51
C PRO A 22 9.92 0.73 24.08
N LEU A 23 9.51 1.83 23.46
CA LEU A 23 10.06 2.28 22.19
C LEU A 23 11.19 3.29 22.42
N PRO A 24 12.30 3.19 21.67
CA PRO A 24 13.35 4.20 21.69
C PRO A 24 12.76 5.55 21.27
N HIS A 25 13.33 6.64 21.76
CA HIS A 25 12.75 7.97 21.57
C HIS A 25 12.54 8.34 20.09
N SER A 26 13.45 7.90 19.23
CA SER A 26 13.39 8.08 17.76
C SER A 26 12.22 7.37 17.08
N GLU A 27 11.60 6.38 17.73
CA GLU A 27 10.52 5.55 17.15
C GLU A 27 9.15 5.84 17.77
N ARG A 28 9.00 6.90 18.58
CA ARG A 28 7.75 7.19 19.31
C ARG A 28 6.71 7.98 18.51
N SER A 29 7.01 8.40 17.29
CA SER A 29 6.02 9.15 16.51
C SER A 29 4.92 8.19 16.02
N ALA A 30 3.67 8.66 16.06
CA ALA A 30 2.53 7.87 15.57
C ALA A 30 2.70 7.47 14.10
N GLU A 31 3.31 8.34 13.30
CA GLU A 31 3.63 8.08 11.89
C GLU A 31 4.63 6.93 11.74
N ILE A 32 5.68 6.84 12.57
CA ILE A 32 6.64 5.73 12.50
C ILE A 32 5.98 4.42 12.93
N VAL A 33 5.18 4.44 14.01
CA VAL A 33 4.56 3.23 14.56
C VAL A 33 3.45 2.67 13.67
N ALA A 34 2.57 3.54 13.15
CA ALA A 34 1.45 3.12 12.31
C ALA A 34 1.76 3.14 10.81
N GLY A 35 2.82 3.85 10.40
CA GLY A 35 3.29 3.91 9.02
C GLY A 35 2.21 4.40 8.05
N LYS A 36 2.18 3.76 6.87
CA LYS A 36 1.21 4.04 5.79
C LYS A 36 -0.25 3.87 6.21
N ALA A 37 -0.53 3.09 7.26
CA ALA A 37 -1.89 2.88 7.73
C ALA A 37 -2.47 4.15 8.40
N LEU A 38 -1.63 4.98 9.01
CA LEU A 38 -2.07 6.21 9.67
C LEU A 38 -2.67 7.21 8.68
N ILE A 39 -1.96 7.46 7.57
CA ILE A 39 -2.42 8.37 6.51
C ILE A 39 -3.70 7.83 5.85
N ARG A 40 -3.82 6.50 5.70
CA ARG A 40 -5.05 5.87 5.19
C ARG A 40 -6.23 6.07 6.13
N ALA A 41 -6.02 5.86 7.44
CA ALA A 41 -7.05 6.06 8.45
C ALA A 41 -7.47 7.53 8.56
N ALA A 42 -6.51 8.46 8.57
CA ALA A 42 -6.75 9.90 8.62
C ALA A 42 -7.68 10.37 7.48
N ARG A 43 -7.58 9.79 6.28
CA ARG A 43 -8.49 10.11 5.16
C ARG A 43 -9.94 9.74 5.42
N ILE A 44 -10.19 8.67 6.17
CA ILE A 44 -11.58 8.23 6.46
C ILE A 44 -12.26 9.22 7.41
N VAL A 45 -11.49 9.80 8.33
CA VAL A 45 -12.03 10.58 9.45
C VAL A 45 -11.84 12.09 9.32
N SER A 46 -10.96 12.57 8.43
CA SER A 46 -10.64 13.98 8.26
C SER A 46 -10.86 14.46 6.83
N CYS A 47 -11.62 15.55 6.68
CA CYS A 47 -11.84 16.25 5.41
C CYS A 47 -10.58 16.99 4.91
N ASP A 48 -9.68 17.35 5.82
CA ASP A 48 -8.44 18.08 5.54
C ASP A 48 -7.25 17.16 5.30
N ALA A 49 -7.47 15.84 5.33
CA ALA A 49 -6.41 14.88 5.05
C ALA A 49 -5.87 15.12 3.64
N PRO A 50 -4.53 15.16 3.45
CA PRO A 50 -3.97 15.29 2.12
C PRO A 50 -4.53 14.17 1.26
N GLN A 51 -5.03 14.52 0.06
CA GLN A 51 -5.42 13.50 -0.91
C GLN A 51 -4.26 12.51 -1.00
N ALA A 52 -4.55 11.19 -1.02
CA ALA A 52 -3.52 10.27 -1.50
C ALA A 52 -3.06 10.91 -2.79
N SER A 53 -1.76 11.20 -2.89
CA SER A 53 -1.11 11.13 -4.19
C SER A 53 -1.61 9.81 -4.76
N TYR A 54 -2.52 9.91 -5.71
CA TYR A 54 -3.30 8.79 -6.17
C TYR A 54 -2.31 7.67 -6.42
N TYR A 55 -2.47 6.53 -5.75
CA TYR A 55 -2.07 5.28 -6.38
C TYR A 55 -3.11 5.02 -7.49
N VAL A 56 -3.22 5.93 -8.46
CA VAL A 56 -3.16 5.48 -9.84
C VAL A 56 -1.76 4.92 -9.87
N ALA A 57 -1.65 3.60 -9.76
CA ALA A 57 -0.39 2.96 -10.04
C ALA A 57 -0.04 3.36 -11.48
N SER A 58 0.71 4.45 -11.63
CA SER A 58 1.83 4.50 -12.54
C SER A 58 2.81 3.47 -12.01
N ASP A 59 2.39 2.21 -11.99
CA ASP A 59 3.31 1.12 -11.89
C ASP A 59 4.06 1.20 -13.22
N PRO A 60 5.32 1.68 -13.23
CA PRO A 60 6.09 1.68 -14.46
C PRO A 60 6.15 0.27 -15.03
N ASP A 61 5.97 -0.78 -14.22
CA ASP A 61 5.92 -2.16 -14.69
C ASP A 61 4.63 -2.47 -15.45
N PHE A 62 3.48 -1.89 -15.07
CA PHE A 62 2.23 -2.08 -15.82
C PHE A 62 2.30 -1.39 -17.19
N LEU A 63 2.73 -0.13 -17.23
CA LEU A 63 2.86 0.62 -18.48
C LEU A 63 3.99 0.06 -19.36
N SER A 64 5.12 -0.36 -18.77
CA SER A 64 6.21 -0.98 -19.53
C SER A 64 5.85 -2.37 -20.05
N THR A 65 5.09 -3.17 -19.30
CA THR A 65 4.62 -4.48 -19.75
C THR A 65 3.60 -4.34 -20.87
N ALA A 66 2.63 -3.42 -20.73
CA ALA A 66 1.67 -3.12 -21.79
C ALA A 66 2.38 -2.58 -23.06
N TYR A 67 3.30 -1.62 -22.90
CA TYR A 67 4.07 -1.07 -24.01
C TYR A 67 4.94 -2.14 -24.70
N ARG A 68 5.66 -2.96 -23.93
CA ARG A 68 6.47 -4.07 -24.45
C ARG A 68 5.64 -5.04 -25.26
N ASN A 69 4.46 -5.41 -24.76
CA ASN A 69 3.58 -6.35 -25.45
C ASN A 69 3.06 -5.77 -26.77
N VAL A 70 2.70 -4.49 -26.81
CA VAL A 70 2.26 -3.80 -28.04
C VAL A 70 3.38 -3.73 -29.07
N VAL A 71 4.59 -3.34 -28.64
CA VAL A 71 5.76 -3.25 -29.53
C VAL A 71 6.14 -4.62 -30.10
N VAL A 72 6.21 -5.66 -29.26
CA VAL A 72 6.51 -7.03 -29.70
C VAL A 72 5.46 -7.53 -30.69
N SER A 73 4.17 -7.28 -30.42
CA SER A 73 3.08 -7.66 -31.33
C SER A 73 3.21 -6.98 -32.70
N HIS A 74 3.55 -5.68 -32.74
CA HIS A 74 3.76 -4.96 -33.99
C HIS A 74 4.95 -5.48 -34.79
N ILE A 75 6.08 -5.76 -34.13
CA ILE A 75 7.27 -6.32 -34.79
C ILE A 75 6.93 -7.67 -35.44
N ILE A 76 6.23 -8.56 -34.72
CA ILE A 76 5.83 -9.87 -35.24
C ILE A 76 4.90 -9.70 -36.45
N SER A 77 3.93 -8.79 -36.38
CA SER A 77 2.98 -8.55 -37.47
C SER A 77 3.67 -8.03 -38.74
N ILE A 78 4.60 -7.08 -38.60
CA ILE A 78 5.40 -6.55 -39.72
C ILE A 78 6.29 -7.63 -40.32
N ALA A 79 6.95 -8.46 -39.49
CA ALA A 79 7.79 -9.54 -39.97
C ALA A 79 7.00 -10.57 -40.79
N LEU A 80 5.80 -10.95 -40.33
CA LEU A 80 4.91 -11.84 -41.07
C LEU A 80 4.46 -11.22 -42.41
N LEU A 81 4.14 -9.93 -42.41
CA LEU A 81 3.76 -9.21 -43.62
C LEU A 81 4.91 -9.18 -44.64
N LEU A 82 6.14 -8.89 -44.21
CA LEU A 82 7.32 -8.91 -45.08
C LEU A 82 7.58 -10.30 -45.67
N VAL A 83 7.46 -11.36 -44.86
CA VAL A 83 7.60 -12.74 -45.35
C VAL A 83 6.52 -13.09 -46.36
N ALA A 84 5.28 -12.62 -46.17
CA ALA A 84 4.19 -12.83 -47.12
C ALA A 84 4.42 -12.10 -48.45
N PHE A 85 5.07 -10.93 -48.45
CA PHE A 85 5.42 -10.18 -49.66
C PHE A 85 6.70 -10.67 -50.35
N LEU A 86 7.60 -11.36 -49.64
CA LEU A 86 8.81 -11.96 -50.20
C LEU A 86 8.62 -13.40 -50.72
N ARG A 87 7.46 -14.01 -50.47
CA ARG A 87 7.04 -15.28 -51.07
C ARG A 87 6.21 -15.03 -52.32
#